data_AF-A0A0B5QL98-F1
#
_entry.id   AF-A0A0B5QL98-F1
#
_cell.length_a   1.000
_cell.length_b   1.000
_cell.length_c   1.000
_cell.angle_alpha   90.00
_cell.angle_beta   90.00
_cell.angle_gamma   90.00
#
_symmetry.space_group_name_H-M   'P 1'
#
loop_
_entity.id
_entity.type
_entity.pdbx_description
1 polymer ?
#
loop_
_entity_poly.entity_id
_entity_poly.type
_entity_poly.pdbx_seq_one_letter_code
_entity_poly.pdbx_strand_id
1 'polypeptide(L)'
;MSSLFYKDISTNEYVSGCLLCDEAPCRKACPHSLEVDTIIRSLRFENKAGAVNKLPNLLPCDTCEEKPCKEACLKGKINESVPIDKVMKAISTESRVKENEVDLAIDFCGVKCENPFFLSSSVVGSNYEMVAKAFEMGWAGVAFKTIGMFVPKEVSPRFTALSKESVPFVGFKNIEQISDHTLEENIEFLKRLKKDYPSKIIVASIMGQNEEEWTKLAKLMTEAGADIIECNFSCPHMTSKGVGSDVGQNPDLVALYTKATRKGTNLPILAKMTPNIGNMEIPAMAAMEAGATGIAAINTIKSIMNLNLENFESEPNVEGKTSVGGYSGKAVKPIALRFIHDMKACENLKNAPISGMGGIETWKDAAEFMALGCENLQITTSVMQYGYRIIDDLINGMKLYLSSQGYKNISEIVGSALPNIVPTDKLDRDSICYPRFDRQKCIGCGRCYLSCYDGGHQAIKVDINTRMPILLVDKCVGCQLCSTVCPARAVEPGKRVKK
;
A
#
# COMPACT_ATOMS: atom_id res chain seq x y z
N MET A 1 25.67 -0.91 26.49
CA MET A 1 24.36 -1.50 26.85
C MET A 1 23.17 -0.76 26.23
N SER A 2 23.19 0.58 26.06
CA SER A 2 22.07 1.32 25.44
C SER A 2 21.85 1.04 23.94
N SER A 3 22.88 0.62 23.19
CA SER A 3 22.79 0.41 21.74
C SER A 3 21.91 -0.78 21.31
N LEU A 4 21.71 -1.78 22.17
CA LEU A 4 20.89 -2.96 21.86
C LEU A 4 19.39 -2.63 21.89
N PHE A 5 18.94 -1.83 22.86
CA PHE A 5 17.52 -1.51 23.05
C PHE A 5 16.91 -0.70 21.91
N TYR A 6 17.71 0.13 21.23
CA TYR A 6 17.24 1.03 20.17
C TYR A 6 17.71 0.62 18.79
N LYS A 7 18.36 -0.54 18.66
CA LYS A 7 18.96 -1.05 17.44
C LYS A 7 17.98 -1.05 16.25
N ASP A 8 16.76 -1.54 16.44
CA ASP A 8 15.74 -1.56 15.38
C ASP A 8 15.29 -0.15 14.99
N ILE A 9 15.16 0.76 15.96
CA ILE A 9 14.78 2.16 15.71
C ILE A 9 15.87 2.84 14.88
N SER A 10 17.13 2.76 15.31
CA SER A 10 18.26 3.33 14.58
C SER A 10 18.42 2.72 13.19
N THR A 11 18.27 1.40 13.06
CA THR A 11 18.35 0.72 11.75
C THR A 11 17.26 1.24 10.81
N ASN A 12 16.02 1.36 11.29
CA ASN A 12 14.92 1.91 10.51
C ASN A 12 15.17 3.37 10.12
N GLU A 13 15.68 4.20 11.02
CA GLU A 13 16.05 5.60 10.72
C GLU A 13 17.18 5.70 9.69
N TYR A 14 18.15 4.79 9.71
CA TYR A 14 19.24 4.75 8.74
C TYR A 14 18.74 4.38 7.33
N VAL A 15 17.94 3.32 7.20
CA VAL A 15 17.44 2.87 5.89
C VAL A 15 16.31 3.77 5.36
N SER A 16 15.46 4.28 6.26
CA SER A 16 15.11 5.71 6.38
C SER A 16 15.35 6.64 5.20
N GLY A 17 16.61 7.05 5.12
CA GLY A 17 17.05 8.07 4.16
C GLY A 17 17.67 7.49 2.91
N CYS A 18 17.71 6.15 2.74
CA CYS A 18 18.23 5.54 1.53
C CYS A 18 17.45 6.06 0.31
N LEU A 19 18.18 6.53 -0.71
CA LEU A 19 17.61 7.06 -1.94
C LEU A 19 17.09 5.95 -2.87
N LEU A 20 17.36 4.68 -2.53
CA LEU A 20 17.03 3.52 -3.35
C LEU A 20 17.49 3.72 -4.81
N CYS A 21 18.76 4.07 -5.00
CA CYS A 21 19.31 4.37 -6.32
C CYS A 21 19.07 3.18 -7.29
N ASP A 22 18.74 3.50 -8.54
CA ASP A 22 18.90 2.54 -9.63
C ASP A 22 20.38 2.26 -9.87
N GLU A 23 20.71 1.03 -10.27
CA GLU A 23 22.09 0.55 -10.39
C GLU A 23 23.01 0.99 -9.23
N ALA A 24 22.56 0.75 -8.00
CA ALA A 24 23.08 1.35 -6.78
C ALA A 24 24.63 1.41 -6.70
N PRO A 25 25.25 2.61 -6.65
CA PRO A 25 26.70 2.76 -6.58
C PRO A 25 27.34 2.06 -5.37
N CYS A 26 26.62 2.01 -4.23
CA CYS A 26 27.09 1.31 -3.03
C CYS A 26 27.25 -0.20 -3.24
N ARG A 27 26.43 -0.82 -4.11
CA ARG A 27 26.58 -2.23 -4.52
C ARG A 27 27.84 -2.42 -5.33
N LYS A 28 28.01 -1.61 -6.39
CA LYS A 28 29.18 -1.67 -7.29
C LYS A 28 30.50 -1.42 -6.55
N ALA A 29 30.48 -0.55 -5.54
CA ALA A 29 31.65 -0.19 -4.75
C ALA A 29 31.99 -1.21 -3.64
N CYS A 30 31.15 -2.21 -3.35
CA CYS A 30 31.44 -3.18 -2.29
C CYS A 30 32.54 -4.17 -2.74
N PRO A 31 33.73 -4.20 -2.09
CA PRO A 31 34.84 -5.05 -2.51
C PRO A 31 34.59 -6.55 -2.24
N HIS A 32 33.55 -6.86 -1.45
CA HIS A 32 33.15 -8.21 -1.10
C HIS A 32 31.90 -8.68 -1.85
N SER A 33 31.46 -7.93 -2.86
CA SER A 33 30.28 -8.25 -3.69
C SER A 33 28.99 -8.49 -2.90
N LEU A 34 28.87 -7.85 -1.72
CA LEU A 34 27.65 -7.92 -0.92
C LEU A 34 26.54 -7.11 -1.60
N GLU A 35 25.33 -7.67 -1.68
CA GLU A 35 24.14 -7.00 -2.24
C GLU A 35 23.58 -5.96 -1.26
N VAL A 36 24.41 -4.97 -0.90
CA VAL A 36 24.10 -3.97 0.13
C VAL A 36 22.84 -3.18 -0.17
N ASP A 37 22.61 -2.90 -1.45
CA ASP A 37 21.43 -2.21 -1.97
C ASP A 37 20.15 -2.99 -1.72
N THR A 38 20.17 -4.30 -1.99
CA THR A 38 19.02 -5.18 -1.84
C THR A 38 18.73 -5.45 -0.37
N ILE A 39 19.76 -5.65 0.46
CA ILE A 39 19.60 -5.82 1.91
C ILE A 39 18.99 -4.55 2.54
N ILE A 40 19.52 -3.37 2.21
CA ILE A 40 18.98 -2.09 2.70
C ILE A 40 17.55 -1.87 2.20
N ARG A 41 17.27 -2.19 0.93
CA ARG A 41 15.93 -2.10 0.34
C ARG A 41 14.94 -3.02 1.05
N SER A 42 15.31 -4.27 1.33
CA SER A 42 14.47 -5.19 2.10
C SER A 42 14.15 -4.63 3.50
N LEU A 43 15.13 -4.04 4.20
CA LEU A 43 14.86 -3.36 5.48
C LEU A 43 13.94 -2.15 5.31
N ARG A 44 14.14 -1.36 4.25
CA ARG A 44 13.32 -0.18 3.93
C ARG A 44 11.86 -0.54 3.66
N PHE A 45 11.59 -1.72 3.10
CA PHE A 45 10.24 -2.27 2.87
C PHE A 45 9.79 -3.26 3.94
N GLU A 46 10.32 -3.12 5.16
CA GLU A 46 9.94 -3.91 6.34
C GLU A 46 10.15 -5.43 6.22
N ASN A 47 10.92 -5.88 5.24
CA ASN A 47 11.32 -7.27 5.04
C ASN A 47 12.64 -7.58 5.78
N LYS A 48 12.61 -7.47 7.12
CA LYS A 48 13.79 -7.75 7.98
C LYS A 48 14.29 -9.18 7.80
N ALA A 49 13.39 -10.16 7.75
CA ALA A 49 13.76 -11.56 7.56
C ALA A 49 14.48 -11.78 6.21
N GLY A 50 13.97 -11.19 5.13
CA GLY A 50 14.59 -11.26 3.82
C GLY A 50 15.92 -10.52 3.73
N ALA A 51 16.12 -9.46 4.51
CA ALA A 51 17.41 -8.79 4.64
C ALA A 51 18.44 -9.66 5.38
N VAL A 52 18.04 -10.26 6.51
CA VAL A 52 18.90 -11.15 7.32
C VAL A 52 19.31 -12.39 6.54
N ASN A 53 18.39 -13.00 5.79
CA ASN A 53 18.67 -14.20 4.99
C ASN A 53 19.69 -13.96 3.86
N LYS A 54 19.81 -12.72 3.36
CA LYS A 54 20.78 -12.31 2.34
C LYS A 54 22.18 -12.05 2.89
N LEU A 55 22.35 -11.99 4.21
CA LEU A 55 23.70 -11.81 4.78
C LEU A 55 24.54 -13.09 4.63
N PRO A 56 25.86 -12.97 4.46
CA PRO A 56 26.79 -14.09 4.61
C PRO A 56 26.91 -14.52 6.09
N ASN A 57 27.41 -15.74 6.34
CA ASN A 57 27.64 -16.21 7.71
C ASN A 57 28.73 -15.42 8.45
N LEU A 58 29.80 -15.09 7.73
CA LEU A 58 30.86 -14.19 8.20
C LEU A 58 30.65 -12.84 7.55
N LEU A 59 30.44 -11.80 8.35
CA LEU A 59 30.14 -10.46 7.84
C LEU A 59 31.43 -9.75 7.40
N PRO A 60 31.64 -9.48 6.10
CA PRO A 60 32.87 -8.83 5.62
C PRO A 60 33.00 -7.38 6.11
N CYS A 61 31.89 -6.75 6.50
CA CYS A 61 31.88 -5.39 7.03
C CYS A 61 32.66 -5.24 8.35
N ASP A 62 32.90 -6.33 9.10
CA ASP A 62 33.70 -6.26 10.34
C ASP A 62 35.20 -6.06 10.06
N THR A 63 35.69 -6.49 8.89
CA THR A 63 37.10 -6.36 8.48
C THR A 63 37.33 -5.32 7.38
N CYS A 64 36.26 -4.78 6.79
CA CYS A 64 36.34 -3.78 5.74
C CYS A 64 36.55 -2.37 6.34
N GLU A 65 37.80 -1.92 6.38
CA GLU A 65 38.18 -0.62 6.96
C GLU A 65 37.80 0.56 6.05
N GLU A 66 38.04 0.44 4.74
CA GLU A 66 37.84 1.51 3.74
C GLU A 66 36.36 1.87 3.52
N LYS A 67 35.45 0.91 3.69
CA LYS A 67 33.99 1.09 3.53
C LYS A 67 33.58 1.88 2.27
N PRO A 68 34.11 1.54 1.07
CA PRO A 68 33.87 2.29 -0.17
C PRO A 68 32.38 2.38 -0.56
N CYS A 69 31.56 1.40 -0.16
CA CYS A 69 30.11 1.44 -0.36
C CYS A 69 29.42 2.63 0.34
N LYS A 70 29.95 3.07 1.50
CA LYS A 70 29.46 4.24 2.22
C LYS A 70 29.89 5.54 1.53
N GLU A 71 31.12 5.59 1.02
CA GLU A 71 31.65 6.74 0.28
C GLU A 71 30.91 6.92 -1.07
N ALA A 72 30.62 5.81 -1.76
CA ALA A 72 29.86 5.82 -3.01
C ALA A 72 28.36 6.15 -2.83
N CYS A 73 27.84 6.16 -1.60
CA CYS A 73 26.42 6.40 -1.33
C CYS A 73 26.03 7.83 -1.72
N LEU A 74 25.18 7.99 -2.74
CA LEU A 74 24.77 9.30 -3.26
C LEU A 74 24.04 10.18 -2.24
N LYS A 75 23.45 9.59 -1.19
CA LYS A 75 22.86 10.35 -0.07
C LYS A 75 23.87 11.26 0.61
N GLY A 76 25.15 10.87 0.65
CA GLY A 76 26.23 11.70 1.19
C GLY A 76 26.44 13.02 0.42
N LYS A 77 25.92 13.15 -0.80
CA LYS A 77 25.90 14.43 -1.54
C LYS A 77 24.81 15.39 -1.06
N ILE A 78 23.78 14.88 -0.37
CA ILE A 78 22.68 15.67 0.20
C ILE A 78 22.98 16.00 1.66
N ASN A 79 23.30 14.98 2.46
CA ASN A 79 23.68 15.14 3.86
C ASN A 79 24.67 14.07 4.31
N GLU A 80 24.22 12.99 4.95
CA GLU A 80 25.04 11.88 5.39
C GLU A 80 24.77 10.63 4.55
N SER A 81 25.82 9.87 4.23
CA SER A 81 25.65 8.54 3.65
C SER A 81 24.89 7.62 4.60
N VAL A 82 24.15 6.65 4.05
CA VAL A 82 23.59 5.57 4.85
C VAL A 82 24.75 4.85 5.56
N PRO A 83 24.71 4.62 6.88
CA PRO A 83 25.77 3.91 7.60
C PRO A 83 25.66 2.39 7.35
N ILE A 84 26.00 1.97 6.13
CA ILE A 84 25.82 0.60 5.62
C ILE A 84 26.44 -0.43 6.56
N ASP A 85 27.67 -0.21 7.01
CA ASP A 85 28.38 -1.07 7.95
C ASP A 85 27.63 -1.27 9.27
N LYS A 86 27.09 -0.19 9.83
CA LYS A 86 26.29 -0.25 11.07
C LYS A 86 24.98 -1.00 10.86
N VAL A 87 24.33 -0.79 9.70
CA VAL A 87 23.10 -1.51 9.35
C VAL A 87 23.37 -3.01 9.23
N MET A 88 24.40 -3.42 8.48
CA MET A 88 24.75 -4.83 8.33
C MET A 88 25.10 -5.49 9.66
N LYS A 89 25.92 -4.80 10.47
CA LYS A 89 26.30 -5.28 11.81
C LYS A 89 25.12 -5.35 12.76
N ALA A 90 24.15 -4.44 12.62
CA ALA A 90 22.93 -4.54 13.39
C ALA A 90 22.23 -5.85 13.01
N ILE A 91 21.85 -6.05 11.76
CA ILE A 91 21.02 -7.22 11.42
C ILE A 91 21.76 -8.57 11.42
N SER A 92 23.10 -8.61 11.52
CA SER A 92 23.88 -9.85 11.54
C SER A 92 23.69 -10.72 12.79
N THR A 93 23.23 -10.15 13.90
CA THR A 93 22.95 -10.92 15.13
C THR A 93 21.55 -11.51 15.16
N GLU A 94 20.74 -11.26 14.13
CA GLU A 94 19.37 -11.74 14.04
C GLU A 94 19.36 -13.20 13.55
N SER A 95 18.39 -13.98 14.01
CA SER A 95 18.22 -15.35 13.53
C SER A 95 17.67 -15.35 12.11
N ARG A 96 18.27 -16.15 11.23
CA ARG A 96 17.74 -16.40 9.89
C ARG A 96 16.39 -17.09 9.98
N VAL A 97 15.48 -16.74 9.08
CA VAL A 97 14.18 -17.40 8.96
C VAL A 97 14.30 -18.47 7.89
N LYS A 98 13.99 -19.72 8.25
CA LYS A 98 13.92 -20.80 7.26
C LYS A 98 12.75 -20.54 6.33
N GLU A 99 13.03 -20.42 5.03
CA GLU A 99 12.00 -20.41 4.00
C GLU A 99 11.50 -21.84 3.83
N ASN A 100 10.23 -22.07 4.15
CA ASN A 100 9.54 -23.31 3.83
C ASN A 100 8.85 -23.15 2.47
N GLU A 101 8.46 -24.26 1.86
CA GLU A 101 7.71 -24.24 0.61
C GLU A 101 6.31 -23.66 0.88
N VAL A 102 6.10 -22.41 0.47
CA VAL A 102 4.83 -21.66 0.62
C VAL A 102 4.32 -21.28 -0.77
N ASP A 103 3.05 -21.56 -1.01
CA ASP A 103 2.36 -21.20 -2.23
C ASP A 103 1.67 -19.82 -2.10
N LEU A 104 2.02 -18.90 -3.00
CA LEU A 104 1.37 -17.59 -3.10
C LEU A 104 0.29 -17.56 -4.19
N ALA A 105 0.11 -18.64 -4.95
CA ALA A 105 -0.89 -18.68 -5.99
C ALA A 105 -2.29 -18.46 -5.44
N ILE A 106 -3.12 -17.77 -6.20
CA ILE A 106 -4.52 -17.48 -5.85
C ILE A 106 -5.46 -17.88 -6.98
N ASP A 107 -6.72 -18.07 -6.64
CA ASP A 107 -7.84 -18.06 -7.57
C ASP A 107 -8.64 -16.79 -7.33
N PHE A 108 -8.71 -15.91 -8.33
CA PHE A 108 -9.48 -14.69 -8.24
C PHE A 108 -10.53 -14.63 -9.34
N CYS A 109 -11.80 -14.70 -8.94
CA CYS A 109 -12.93 -14.74 -9.88
C CYS A 109 -12.85 -15.90 -10.90
N GLY A 110 -12.26 -17.04 -10.54
CA GLY A 110 -12.06 -18.19 -11.45
C GLY A 110 -10.78 -18.12 -12.28
N VAL A 111 -9.98 -17.05 -12.12
CA VAL A 111 -8.71 -16.87 -12.83
C VAL A 111 -7.56 -17.26 -11.90
N LYS A 112 -6.70 -18.18 -12.35
CA LYS A 112 -5.51 -18.60 -11.60
C LYS A 112 -4.39 -17.57 -11.75
N CYS A 113 -3.85 -17.09 -10.64
CA CYS A 113 -2.75 -16.14 -10.62
C CYS A 113 -1.56 -16.74 -9.86
N GLU A 114 -0.35 -16.54 -10.37
CA GLU A 114 0.90 -17.03 -9.74
C GLU A 114 1.17 -16.45 -8.35
N ASN A 115 0.66 -15.24 -8.10
CA ASN A 115 0.75 -14.50 -6.84
C ASN A 115 -0.34 -13.41 -6.84
N PRO A 116 -0.61 -12.74 -5.70
CA PRO A 116 -1.73 -11.82 -5.59
C PRO A 116 -1.45 -10.39 -6.05
N PHE A 117 -0.21 -10.08 -6.48
CA PHE A 117 0.25 -8.71 -6.68
C PHE A 117 0.09 -8.27 -8.12
N PHE A 118 -0.83 -7.34 -8.32
CA PHE A 118 -1.16 -6.77 -9.61
C PHE A 118 -0.80 -5.28 -9.64
N LEU A 119 -0.40 -4.78 -10.81
CA LEU A 119 -0.37 -3.33 -11.01
C LEU A 119 -1.81 -2.81 -11.05
N SER A 120 -2.10 -1.65 -10.45
CA SER A 120 -3.42 -1.01 -10.56
C SER A 120 -3.53 -0.13 -11.82
N SER A 121 -4.75 -0.06 -12.37
CA SER A 121 -5.10 0.81 -13.51
C SER A 121 -4.73 2.26 -13.23
N SER A 122 -3.61 2.69 -13.83
CA SER A 122 -2.93 3.97 -13.62
C SER A 122 -1.76 4.10 -14.60
N VAL A 123 -0.95 5.17 -14.49
CA VAL A 123 0.25 5.36 -15.33
C VAL A 123 1.22 4.19 -15.29
N VAL A 124 1.23 3.38 -14.22
CA VAL A 124 2.22 2.30 -14.07
C VAL A 124 1.93 1.08 -14.95
N GLY A 125 0.89 1.12 -15.78
CA GLY A 125 0.51 0.05 -16.70
C GLY A 125 -0.24 0.58 -17.92
N SER A 126 0.34 1.55 -18.63
CA SER A 126 -0.31 2.25 -19.74
C SER A 126 0.08 1.79 -21.14
N ASN A 127 1.21 1.09 -21.31
CA ASN A 127 1.69 0.61 -22.61
C ASN A 127 2.37 -0.77 -22.49
N TYR A 128 2.73 -1.33 -23.64
CA TYR A 128 3.38 -2.65 -23.73
C TYR A 128 4.68 -2.70 -22.93
N GLU A 129 5.61 -1.76 -23.13
CA GLU A 129 6.95 -1.80 -22.54
C GLU A 129 6.92 -1.77 -21.02
N MET A 130 6.02 -0.96 -20.45
CA MET A 130 5.83 -0.84 -19.02
C MET A 130 5.32 -2.14 -18.39
N VAL A 131 4.29 -2.74 -19.00
CA VAL A 131 3.68 -3.96 -18.48
C VAL A 131 4.58 -5.17 -18.69
N ALA A 132 5.21 -5.29 -19.87
CA ALA A 132 6.17 -6.35 -20.17
C ALA A 132 7.31 -6.38 -19.13
N LYS A 133 7.90 -5.21 -18.84
CA LYS A 133 8.92 -5.08 -17.80
C LYS A 133 8.41 -5.51 -16.42
N ALA A 134 7.19 -5.14 -16.05
CA ALA A 134 6.62 -5.56 -14.77
C ALA A 134 6.40 -7.08 -14.69
N PHE A 135 5.91 -7.69 -15.77
CA PHE A 135 5.73 -9.14 -15.86
C PHE A 135 7.05 -9.91 -15.75
N GLU A 136 8.10 -9.43 -16.43
CA GLU A 136 9.46 -9.97 -16.33
C GLU A 136 10.03 -9.90 -14.91
N MET A 137 9.64 -8.87 -14.15
CA MET A 137 10.06 -8.69 -12.75
C MET A 137 9.23 -9.50 -11.75
N GLY A 138 8.20 -10.23 -12.19
CA GLY A 138 7.43 -11.14 -11.32
C GLY A 138 6.07 -10.61 -10.84
N TRP A 139 5.56 -9.52 -11.43
CA TRP A 139 4.15 -9.15 -11.22
C TRP A 139 3.24 -10.20 -11.88
N ALA A 140 2.21 -10.65 -11.17
CA ALA A 140 1.30 -11.70 -11.66
C ALA A 140 0.32 -11.18 -12.71
N GLY A 141 -0.03 -9.90 -12.62
CA GLY A 141 -1.01 -9.29 -13.50
C GLY A 141 -1.00 -7.77 -13.47
N VAL A 142 -1.82 -7.19 -14.32
CA VAL A 142 -2.03 -5.74 -14.41
C VAL A 142 -3.52 -5.46 -14.59
N ALA A 143 -4.03 -4.51 -13.81
CA ALA A 143 -5.16 -3.70 -14.24
C ALA A 143 -4.61 -2.63 -15.17
N PHE A 144 -4.86 -2.80 -16.47
CA PHE A 144 -4.35 -1.90 -17.50
C PHE A 144 -4.98 -0.52 -17.36
N LYS A 145 -4.26 0.55 -17.73
CA LYS A 145 -4.77 1.92 -17.68
C LYS A 145 -6.15 2.00 -18.35
N THR A 146 -7.11 2.64 -17.70
CA THR A 146 -8.50 2.69 -18.17
C THR A 146 -8.62 3.11 -19.64
N ILE A 147 -9.29 2.29 -20.44
CA ILE A 147 -9.48 2.46 -21.88
C ILE A 147 -10.90 2.99 -22.13
N GLY A 148 -11.00 4.03 -22.96
CA GLY A 148 -12.26 4.61 -23.40
C GLY A 148 -12.35 4.65 -24.93
N MET A 149 -13.48 5.15 -25.44
CA MET A 149 -13.70 5.37 -26.88
C MET A 149 -13.07 6.67 -27.41
N PHE A 150 -12.50 7.50 -26.52
CA PHE A 150 -11.92 8.79 -26.84
C PHE A 150 -10.56 8.94 -26.16
N VAL A 151 -9.71 9.80 -26.72
CA VAL A 151 -8.42 10.18 -26.13
C VAL A 151 -8.60 11.52 -25.38
N PRO A 152 -8.34 11.59 -24.07
CA PRO A 152 -8.47 12.82 -23.30
C PRO A 152 -7.40 13.83 -23.71
N LYS A 153 -7.74 15.13 -23.65
CA LYS A 153 -6.76 16.22 -23.71
C LYS A 153 -6.21 16.46 -22.31
N GLU A 154 -5.07 15.84 -22.03
CA GLU A 154 -4.43 15.93 -20.71
C GLU A 154 -3.81 17.29 -20.40
N VAL A 155 -3.68 17.57 -19.12
CA VAL A 155 -2.99 18.76 -18.61
C VAL A 155 -1.60 18.41 -18.07
N SER A 156 -0.75 19.43 -17.91
CA SER A 156 0.59 19.31 -17.33
C SER A 156 0.98 20.56 -16.55
N PRO A 157 1.60 20.43 -15.35
CA PRO A 157 1.81 19.19 -14.59
C PRO A 157 0.49 18.59 -14.07
N ARG A 158 0.49 17.28 -13.80
CA ARG A 158 -0.70 16.55 -13.31
C ARG A 158 -0.49 15.65 -12.09
N PHE A 159 0.72 15.65 -11.53
CA PHE A 159 1.04 14.99 -10.25
C PHE A 159 1.73 15.95 -9.31
N THR A 160 1.46 15.81 -8.01
CA THR A 160 2.26 16.38 -6.93
C THR A 160 2.21 15.45 -5.71
N ALA A 161 3.02 15.72 -4.69
CA ALA A 161 3.11 14.94 -3.46
C ALA A 161 2.92 15.83 -2.22
N LEU A 162 2.21 15.31 -1.23
CA LEU A 162 2.04 15.97 0.05
C LEU A 162 3.25 15.55 0.85
N SER A 163 4.13 16.49 1.15
CA SER A 163 5.25 16.26 2.06
C SER A 163 4.90 16.81 3.44
N LYS A 164 5.46 16.18 4.47
CA LYS A 164 5.38 16.65 5.85
C LYS A 164 6.62 16.13 6.58
N GLU A 165 7.24 16.94 7.43
CA GLU A 165 8.49 16.57 8.12
C GLU A 165 9.57 16.07 7.13
N SER A 166 10.50 15.22 7.57
CA SER A 166 11.58 14.67 6.73
C SER A 166 11.18 13.38 5.99
N VAL A 167 9.89 13.14 5.73
CA VAL A 167 9.47 12.01 4.89
C VAL A 167 9.38 12.43 3.42
N PRO A 168 9.76 11.54 2.47
CA PRO A 168 9.78 11.88 1.05
C PRO A 168 8.38 12.23 0.53
N PHE A 169 7.33 11.62 1.07
CA PHE A 169 5.93 11.95 0.82
C PHE A 169 5.01 11.32 1.88
N VAL A 170 3.78 11.81 1.94
CA VAL A 170 2.65 11.29 2.73
C VAL A 170 1.62 10.62 1.79
N GLY A 171 1.39 11.26 0.63
CA GLY A 171 0.53 10.74 -0.43
C GLY A 171 0.66 11.61 -1.67
N PHE A 172 0.22 11.11 -2.82
CA PHE A 172 0.24 11.83 -4.08
C PHE A 172 -1.16 12.36 -4.40
N LYS A 173 -1.24 13.51 -5.07
CA LYS A 173 -2.45 13.90 -5.81
C LYS A 173 -2.14 13.87 -7.27
N ASN A 174 -3.11 13.35 -8.01
CA ASN A 174 -3.14 13.44 -9.44
C ASN A 174 -4.37 14.21 -9.90
N ILE A 175 -4.32 14.77 -11.10
CA ILE A 175 -5.48 15.29 -11.85
C ILE A 175 -5.56 14.63 -13.24
N GLU A 176 -5.10 13.38 -13.32
CA GLU A 176 -5.01 12.61 -14.55
C GLU A 176 -6.33 11.91 -14.88
N GLN A 177 -6.63 11.74 -16.16
CA GLN A 177 -7.83 11.09 -16.68
C GLN A 177 -7.53 9.63 -17.07
N ILE A 178 -8.20 9.13 -18.12
CA ILE A 178 -8.04 7.77 -18.67
C ILE A 178 -6.78 7.67 -19.55
N SER A 179 -6.59 6.56 -20.28
CA SER A 179 -5.45 6.37 -21.20
C SER A 179 -5.36 7.51 -22.22
N ASP A 180 -4.15 8.01 -22.46
CA ASP A 180 -3.81 8.99 -23.50
C ASP A 180 -3.45 8.34 -24.84
N HIS A 181 -3.47 7.00 -24.90
CA HIS A 181 -3.36 6.22 -26.13
C HIS A 181 -4.73 6.06 -26.80
N THR A 182 -4.72 5.94 -28.13
CA THR A 182 -5.91 5.59 -28.92
C THR A 182 -6.44 4.21 -28.58
N LEU A 183 -7.71 3.94 -28.89
CA LEU A 183 -8.32 2.63 -28.65
C LEU A 183 -7.54 1.52 -29.38
N GLU A 184 -7.12 1.79 -30.61
CA GLU A 184 -6.37 0.88 -31.46
C GLU A 184 -4.99 0.54 -30.87
N GLU A 185 -4.26 1.53 -30.37
CA GLU A 185 -2.97 1.32 -29.68
C GLU A 185 -3.14 0.47 -28.42
N ASN A 186 -4.13 0.80 -27.58
CA ASN A 186 -4.40 0.02 -26.37
C ASN A 186 -4.74 -1.44 -26.72
N ILE A 187 -5.57 -1.69 -27.74
CA ILE A 187 -5.90 -3.06 -28.20
C ILE A 187 -4.65 -3.80 -28.67
N GLU A 188 -3.78 -3.15 -29.43
CA GLU A 188 -2.54 -3.76 -29.90
C GLU A 188 -1.60 -4.11 -28.74
N PHE A 189 -1.47 -3.22 -27.75
CA PHE A 189 -0.69 -3.51 -26.54
C PHE A 189 -1.22 -4.75 -25.83
N LEU A 190 -2.53 -4.87 -25.61
CA LEU A 190 -3.12 -6.03 -24.93
C LEU A 190 -2.90 -7.33 -25.69
N LYS A 191 -3.12 -7.32 -27.02
CA LYS A 191 -2.90 -8.50 -27.87
C LYS A 191 -1.47 -8.98 -27.81
N ARG A 192 -0.52 -8.04 -27.92
CA ARG A 192 0.91 -8.35 -27.87
C ARG A 192 1.32 -8.84 -26.48
N LEU A 193 0.87 -8.18 -25.41
CA LEU A 193 1.11 -8.64 -24.04
C LEU A 193 0.59 -10.05 -23.80
N LYS A 194 -0.64 -10.36 -24.24
CA LYS A 194 -1.20 -11.70 -24.03
C LYS A 194 -0.49 -12.76 -24.86
N LYS A 195 -0.05 -12.42 -26.07
CA LYS A 195 0.75 -13.30 -26.91
C LYS A 195 2.12 -13.61 -26.28
N ASP A 196 2.80 -12.59 -25.80
CA ASP A 196 4.19 -12.70 -25.33
C ASP A 196 4.24 -13.25 -23.88
N TYR A 197 3.19 -13.01 -23.08
CA TYR A 197 3.08 -13.44 -21.68
C TYR A 197 1.73 -14.16 -21.40
N PRO A 198 1.47 -15.34 -21.98
CA PRO A 198 0.15 -15.99 -21.92
C PRO A 198 -0.28 -16.42 -20.51
N SER A 199 0.66 -16.65 -19.59
CA SER A 199 0.38 -16.99 -18.20
C SER A 199 0.07 -15.79 -17.30
N LYS A 200 0.38 -14.57 -17.75
CA LYS A 200 0.14 -13.35 -16.98
C LYS A 200 -1.30 -12.88 -17.18
N ILE A 201 -1.82 -12.22 -16.15
CA ILE A 201 -3.23 -11.82 -16.09
C ILE A 201 -3.39 -10.36 -16.51
N ILE A 202 -4.26 -10.14 -17.49
CA ILE A 202 -4.63 -8.81 -17.97
C ILE A 202 -6.06 -8.50 -17.53
N VAL A 203 -6.19 -7.56 -16.62
CA VAL A 203 -7.46 -6.94 -16.25
C VAL A 203 -7.63 -5.67 -17.09
N ALA A 204 -8.51 -5.69 -18.09
CA ALA A 204 -8.75 -4.52 -18.93
C ALA A 204 -9.72 -3.56 -18.21
N SER A 205 -9.17 -2.47 -17.67
CA SER A 205 -9.98 -1.40 -17.08
C SER A 205 -10.63 -0.59 -18.20
N ILE A 206 -11.95 -0.41 -18.17
CA ILE A 206 -12.69 0.31 -19.22
C ILE A 206 -13.61 1.38 -18.63
N MET A 207 -13.94 2.37 -19.45
CA MET A 207 -14.93 3.40 -19.12
C MET A 207 -15.63 3.91 -20.39
N GLY A 208 -16.93 3.63 -20.48
CA GLY A 208 -17.82 4.17 -21.51
C GLY A 208 -18.67 5.34 -21.01
N GLN A 209 -19.24 6.11 -21.93
CA GLN A 209 -20.16 7.22 -21.62
C GLN A 209 -21.64 6.78 -21.60
N ASN A 210 -21.97 5.67 -22.28
CA ASN A 210 -23.32 5.14 -22.40
C ASN A 210 -23.28 3.60 -22.54
N GLU A 211 -24.46 2.94 -22.47
CA GLU A 211 -24.54 1.47 -22.53
C GLU A 211 -23.88 0.85 -23.78
N GLU A 212 -24.00 1.50 -24.94
CA GLU A 212 -23.42 1.01 -26.19
C GLU A 212 -21.89 0.98 -26.10
N GLU A 213 -21.28 2.06 -25.61
CA GLU A 213 -19.82 2.14 -25.44
C GLU A 213 -19.31 1.11 -24.42
N TRP A 214 -19.98 0.95 -23.27
CA TRP A 214 -19.62 -0.07 -22.28
C TRP A 214 -19.67 -1.48 -22.87
N THR A 215 -20.74 -1.79 -23.61
CA THR A 215 -20.91 -3.08 -24.29
C THR A 215 -19.80 -3.31 -25.33
N LYS A 216 -19.53 -2.28 -26.15
CA LYS A 216 -18.52 -2.35 -27.22
C LYS A 216 -17.10 -2.48 -26.67
N LEU A 217 -16.72 -1.68 -25.68
CA LEU A 217 -15.41 -1.76 -25.04
C LEU A 217 -15.20 -3.14 -24.40
N ALA A 218 -16.18 -3.67 -23.66
CA ALA A 218 -16.08 -4.99 -23.06
C ALA A 218 -15.84 -6.09 -24.11
N LYS A 219 -16.56 -6.03 -25.24
CA LYS A 219 -16.37 -6.96 -26.37
C LYS A 219 -14.95 -6.84 -26.96
N LEU A 220 -14.51 -5.63 -27.27
CA LEU A 220 -13.20 -5.39 -27.87
C LEU A 220 -12.05 -5.84 -26.96
N MET A 221 -12.14 -5.57 -25.65
CA MET A 221 -11.11 -6.00 -24.70
C MET A 221 -11.08 -7.52 -24.53
N THR A 222 -12.25 -8.17 -24.58
CA THR A 222 -12.35 -9.64 -24.59
C THR A 222 -11.65 -10.22 -25.82
N GLU A 223 -11.93 -9.68 -27.00
CA GLU A 223 -11.29 -10.09 -28.27
C GLU A 223 -9.78 -9.77 -28.30
N ALA A 224 -9.33 -8.76 -27.56
CA ALA A 224 -7.92 -8.41 -27.41
C ALA A 224 -7.15 -9.37 -26.48
N GLY A 225 -7.84 -10.26 -25.77
CA GLY A 225 -7.22 -11.26 -24.89
C GLY A 225 -7.15 -10.86 -23.42
N ALA A 226 -7.99 -9.93 -22.96
CA ALA A 226 -8.16 -9.69 -21.53
C ALA A 226 -8.66 -10.95 -20.80
N ASP A 227 -8.24 -11.14 -19.55
CA ASP A 227 -8.69 -12.23 -18.68
C ASP A 227 -9.87 -11.79 -17.79
N ILE A 228 -9.92 -10.50 -17.44
CA ILE A 228 -10.95 -9.88 -16.59
C ILE A 228 -11.25 -8.48 -17.13
N ILE A 229 -12.50 -8.03 -17.04
CA ILE A 229 -12.87 -6.63 -17.32
C ILE A 229 -13.06 -5.88 -15.99
N GLU A 230 -12.44 -4.71 -15.84
CA GLU A 230 -12.66 -3.83 -14.68
C GLU A 230 -13.46 -2.59 -15.11
N CYS A 231 -14.67 -2.43 -14.59
CA CYS A 231 -15.49 -1.26 -14.80
C CYS A 231 -15.03 -0.11 -13.89
N ASN A 232 -14.41 0.92 -14.47
CA ASN A 232 -14.00 2.09 -13.71
C ASN A 232 -15.18 3.06 -13.48
N PHE A 233 -15.95 2.84 -12.42
CA PHE A 233 -17.04 3.74 -11.99
C PHE A 233 -16.55 4.91 -11.13
N SER A 234 -15.25 5.18 -11.12
CA SER A 234 -14.66 5.89 -9.99
C SER A 234 -13.70 7.01 -10.36
N CYS A 235 -13.45 7.26 -11.65
CA CYS A 235 -12.55 8.33 -12.10
C CYS A 235 -13.03 9.70 -11.58
N PRO A 236 -12.32 10.37 -10.66
CA PRO A 236 -12.78 11.62 -10.06
C PRO A 236 -12.46 12.85 -10.93
N HIS A 237 -11.74 12.67 -12.04
CA HIS A 237 -11.16 13.72 -12.87
C HIS A 237 -11.93 13.98 -14.17
N MET A 238 -13.01 13.25 -14.37
CA MET A 238 -13.81 13.38 -15.59
C MET A 238 -14.49 14.74 -15.64
N THR A 239 -14.35 15.40 -16.79
CA THR A 239 -14.84 16.76 -17.01
C THR A 239 -16.34 16.81 -17.35
N SER A 240 -16.91 15.70 -17.83
CA SER A 240 -18.34 15.57 -18.14
C SER A 240 -19.16 15.23 -16.89
N LYS A 241 -20.36 15.81 -16.73
CA LYS A 241 -21.30 15.42 -15.67
C LYS A 241 -21.85 14.01 -15.96
N GLY A 242 -21.96 13.17 -14.93
CA GLY A 242 -22.56 11.83 -15.04
C GLY A 242 -21.62 10.72 -15.50
N VAL A 243 -20.30 10.93 -15.43
CA VAL A 243 -19.27 9.92 -15.72
C VAL A 243 -18.29 9.80 -14.54
N GLY A 244 -17.50 8.72 -14.50
CA GLY A 244 -16.49 8.53 -13.45
C GLY A 244 -17.11 8.45 -12.05
N SER A 245 -16.55 9.13 -11.06
CA SER A 245 -16.98 9.02 -9.64
C SER A 245 -18.43 9.40 -9.36
N ASP A 246 -19.08 10.15 -10.27
CA ASP A 246 -20.51 10.46 -10.14
C ASP A 246 -21.38 9.23 -10.43
N VAL A 247 -20.91 8.34 -11.31
CA VAL A 247 -21.52 7.02 -11.57
C VAL A 247 -21.36 6.13 -10.34
N GLY A 248 -20.15 6.01 -9.79
CA GLY A 248 -19.86 5.11 -8.67
C GLY A 248 -20.59 5.44 -7.36
N GLN A 249 -21.18 6.63 -7.25
CA GLN A 249 -22.02 7.03 -6.12
C GLN A 249 -23.51 6.71 -6.34
N ASN A 250 -23.92 6.40 -7.57
CA ASN A 250 -25.30 6.12 -7.93
C ASN A 250 -25.48 4.61 -8.22
N PRO A 251 -26.17 3.85 -7.34
CA PRO A 251 -26.34 2.42 -7.52
C PRO A 251 -27.09 2.05 -8.81
N ASP A 252 -28.02 2.88 -9.29
CA ASP A 252 -28.77 2.63 -10.53
C ASP A 252 -27.84 2.71 -11.75
N LEU A 253 -26.96 3.71 -11.79
CA LEU A 253 -25.98 3.87 -12.87
C LEU A 253 -24.91 2.77 -12.82
N VAL A 254 -24.45 2.38 -11.62
CA VAL A 254 -23.56 1.24 -11.44
C VAL A 254 -24.20 -0.03 -12.01
N ALA A 255 -25.44 -0.33 -11.62
CA ALA A 255 -26.16 -1.50 -12.11
C ALA A 255 -26.37 -1.45 -13.64
N LEU A 256 -26.73 -0.28 -14.18
CA LEU A 256 -26.93 -0.07 -15.61
C LEU A 256 -25.67 -0.42 -16.41
N TYR A 257 -24.53 0.17 -16.05
CA TYR A 257 -23.29 -0.01 -16.81
C TYR A 257 -22.59 -1.35 -16.54
N THR A 258 -22.78 -1.96 -15.37
CA THR A 258 -22.38 -3.35 -15.15
C THR A 258 -23.18 -4.30 -16.06
N LYS A 259 -24.52 -4.13 -16.17
CA LYS A 259 -25.34 -4.91 -17.11
C LYS A 259 -24.90 -4.69 -18.55
N ALA A 260 -24.61 -3.45 -18.95
CA ALA A 260 -24.11 -3.15 -20.28
C ALA A 260 -22.76 -3.83 -20.56
N THR A 261 -21.83 -3.79 -19.62
CA THR A 261 -20.54 -4.48 -19.73
C THR A 261 -20.75 -5.99 -19.88
N ARG A 262 -21.63 -6.59 -19.06
CA ARG A 262 -21.98 -8.02 -19.13
C ARG A 262 -22.57 -8.42 -20.47
N LYS A 263 -23.35 -7.56 -21.16
CA LYS A 263 -23.83 -7.83 -22.53
C LYS A 263 -22.67 -8.01 -23.53
N GLY A 264 -21.53 -7.35 -23.29
CA GLY A 264 -20.38 -7.36 -24.18
C GLY A 264 -19.34 -8.45 -23.87
N THR A 265 -19.40 -9.12 -22.72
CA THR A 265 -18.39 -10.10 -22.32
C THR A 265 -18.92 -11.22 -21.42
N ASN A 266 -18.33 -12.41 -21.59
CA ASN A 266 -18.49 -13.55 -20.69
C ASN A 266 -17.38 -13.65 -19.63
N LEU A 267 -16.36 -12.78 -19.71
CA LEU A 267 -15.25 -12.76 -18.74
C LEU A 267 -15.74 -12.31 -17.36
N PRO A 268 -14.99 -12.60 -16.28
CA PRO A 268 -15.23 -11.98 -14.99
C PRO A 268 -15.23 -10.46 -15.07
N ILE A 269 -16.13 -9.82 -14.31
CA ILE A 269 -16.26 -8.36 -14.26
C ILE A 269 -15.95 -7.89 -12.84
N LEU A 270 -15.00 -6.96 -12.69
CA LEU A 270 -14.76 -6.22 -11.45
C LEU A 270 -15.43 -4.87 -11.52
N ALA A 271 -16.18 -4.50 -10.49
CA ALA A 271 -16.69 -3.15 -10.36
C ALA A 271 -15.75 -2.33 -9.45
N LYS A 272 -15.06 -1.32 -10.00
CA LYS A 272 -14.10 -0.51 -9.25
C LYS A 272 -14.79 0.65 -8.53
N MET A 273 -14.78 0.60 -7.20
CA MET A 273 -15.56 1.47 -6.31
C MET A 273 -14.82 2.74 -5.90
N THR A 274 -15.59 3.82 -5.71
CA THR A 274 -15.07 5.13 -5.33
C THR A 274 -15.18 5.32 -3.83
N PRO A 275 -14.14 5.78 -3.12
CA PRO A 275 -14.21 6.03 -1.68
C PRO A 275 -14.90 7.36 -1.34
N ASN A 276 -15.39 8.09 -2.34
CA ASN A 276 -16.00 9.42 -2.19
C ASN A 276 -17.49 9.30 -1.84
N ILE A 277 -17.81 8.42 -0.90
CA ILE A 277 -19.18 8.09 -0.44
C ILE A 277 -19.13 7.63 1.03
N GLY A 278 -20.24 7.75 1.75
CA GLY A 278 -20.35 7.23 3.13
C GLY A 278 -20.36 5.70 3.19
N ASN A 279 -21.23 5.08 2.39
CA ASN A 279 -21.48 3.64 2.34
C ASN A 279 -21.19 3.11 0.92
N MET A 280 -20.08 2.37 0.77
CA MET A 280 -19.65 1.78 -0.49
C MET A 280 -20.40 0.48 -0.82
N GLU A 281 -20.95 -0.16 0.21
CA GLU A 281 -21.66 -1.43 0.15
C GLU A 281 -22.90 -1.33 -0.74
N ILE A 282 -23.58 -0.17 -0.74
CA ILE A 282 -24.80 0.07 -1.54
C ILE A 282 -24.51 -0.06 -3.05
N PRO A 283 -23.60 0.73 -3.66
CA PRO A 283 -23.26 0.55 -5.07
C PRO A 283 -22.54 -0.77 -5.34
N ALA A 284 -21.77 -1.32 -4.40
CA ALA A 284 -21.11 -2.62 -4.57
C ALA A 284 -22.14 -3.77 -4.69
N MET A 285 -23.19 -3.79 -3.86
CA MET A 285 -24.29 -4.76 -3.99
C MET A 285 -25.00 -4.60 -5.35
N ALA A 286 -25.30 -3.37 -5.75
CA ALA A 286 -25.92 -3.09 -7.05
C ALA A 286 -25.07 -3.61 -8.23
N ALA A 287 -23.74 -3.51 -8.14
CA ALA A 287 -22.84 -4.09 -9.13
C ALA A 287 -22.89 -5.62 -9.16
N MET A 288 -22.82 -6.27 -8.00
CA MET A 288 -22.88 -7.73 -7.90
C MET A 288 -24.20 -8.28 -8.45
N GLU A 289 -25.34 -7.68 -8.07
CA GLU A 289 -26.67 -8.03 -8.57
C GLU A 289 -26.81 -7.82 -10.10
N ALA A 290 -26.09 -6.83 -10.64
CA ALA A 290 -26.06 -6.52 -12.06
C ALA A 290 -25.16 -7.46 -12.89
N GLY A 291 -24.43 -8.38 -12.25
CA GLY A 291 -23.60 -9.38 -12.91
C GLY A 291 -22.09 -9.13 -12.84
N ALA A 292 -21.63 -8.26 -11.93
CA ALA A 292 -20.22 -8.24 -11.53
C ALA A 292 -19.85 -9.56 -10.84
N THR A 293 -18.63 -10.01 -11.07
CA THR A 293 -18.06 -11.22 -10.46
C THR A 293 -17.32 -10.91 -9.17
N GLY A 294 -16.78 -9.69 -9.05
CA GLY A 294 -16.11 -9.20 -7.86
C GLY A 294 -16.02 -7.68 -7.82
N ILE A 295 -15.38 -7.17 -6.78
CA ILE A 295 -15.23 -5.74 -6.51
C ILE A 295 -13.74 -5.37 -6.54
N ALA A 296 -13.42 -4.21 -7.09
CA ALA A 296 -12.09 -3.60 -6.93
C ALA A 296 -12.22 -2.36 -6.03
N ALA A 297 -11.48 -2.30 -4.93
CA ALA A 297 -11.65 -1.23 -3.94
C ALA A 297 -10.32 -0.85 -3.27
N ILE A 298 -9.94 0.43 -3.18
CA ILE A 298 -10.68 1.64 -3.55
C ILE A 298 -9.95 2.45 -4.65
N ASN A 299 -10.69 3.29 -5.38
CA ASN A 299 -10.08 4.35 -6.18
C ASN A 299 -9.51 5.48 -5.27
N THR A 300 -9.02 6.55 -5.87
CA THR A 300 -8.45 7.71 -5.16
C THR A 300 -9.51 8.56 -4.43
N ILE A 301 -9.07 9.25 -3.38
CA ILE A 301 -9.93 10.11 -2.54
C ILE A 301 -9.86 11.56 -3.05
N LYS A 302 -11.00 12.21 -3.27
CA LYS A 302 -11.06 13.62 -3.69
C LYS A 302 -10.39 14.52 -2.64
N SER A 303 -9.48 15.39 -3.07
CA SER A 303 -8.64 16.19 -2.18
C SER A 303 -8.15 17.51 -2.79
N ILE A 304 -7.80 18.42 -1.88
CA ILE A 304 -6.88 19.54 -2.09
C ILE A 304 -5.76 19.33 -1.05
N MET A 305 -4.50 19.44 -1.43
CA MET A 305 -3.37 19.05 -0.55
C MET A 305 -2.72 20.23 0.16
N ASN A 306 -2.22 21.18 -0.61
CA ASN A 306 -1.42 22.31 -0.16
C ASN A 306 -1.92 23.59 -0.79
N LEU A 307 -1.67 24.71 -0.11
CA LEU A 307 -1.86 26.06 -0.61
C LEU A 307 -0.54 26.81 -0.43
N ASN A 308 -0.03 27.40 -1.50
CA ASN A 308 1.00 28.41 -1.39
C ASN A 308 0.32 29.68 -0.84
N LEU A 309 0.75 30.17 0.33
CA LEU A 309 0.11 31.30 1.00
C LEU A 309 0.56 32.67 0.46
N GLU A 310 1.55 32.70 -0.42
CA GLU A 310 1.99 33.93 -1.09
C GLU A 310 1.08 34.28 -2.27
N ASN A 311 0.62 33.27 -3.02
CA ASN A 311 -0.18 33.44 -4.23
C ASN A 311 -1.55 32.73 -4.19
N PHE A 312 -1.86 31.98 -3.12
CA PHE A 312 -3.08 31.20 -2.92
C PHE A 312 -3.33 30.08 -3.94
N GLU A 313 -2.29 29.65 -4.64
CA GLU A 313 -2.36 28.54 -5.60
C GLU A 313 -2.15 27.19 -4.92
N SER A 314 -2.65 26.10 -5.55
CA SER A 314 -2.48 24.73 -5.07
C SER A 314 -1.92 23.84 -6.18
N GLU A 315 -1.20 22.78 -5.79
CA GLU A 315 -0.55 21.87 -6.73
C GLU A 315 -1.42 20.61 -7.03
N PRO A 316 -1.20 19.93 -8.18
CA PRO A 316 -0.41 20.40 -9.31
C PRO A 316 -1.09 21.63 -9.96
N ASN A 317 -0.28 22.61 -10.34
CA ASN A 317 -0.73 23.90 -10.84
C ASN A 317 -0.61 23.95 -12.37
N VAL A 318 -1.70 24.29 -13.05
CA VAL A 318 -1.78 24.48 -14.49
C VAL A 318 -2.19 25.93 -14.75
N GLU A 319 -1.23 26.75 -15.17
CA GLU A 319 -1.43 28.19 -15.44
C GLU A 319 -2.13 28.95 -14.30
N GLY A 320 -1.67 28.75 -13.06
CA GLY A 320 -2.22 29.41 -11.88
C GLY A 320 -3.49 28.76 -11.31
N LYS A 321 -3.92 27.61 -11.86
CA LYS A 321 -5.16 26.94 -11.48
C LYS A 321 -4.94 25.47 -11.13
N THR A 322 -5.81 24.91 -10.30
CA THR A 322 -5.88 23.48 -10.05
C THR A 322 -7.33 23.06 -9.85
N SER A 323 -7.59 21.76 -9.87
CA SER A 323 -8.87 21.17 -9.52
C SER A 323 -8.77 20.32 -8.24
N VAL A 324 -9.92 19.95 -7.70
CA VAL A 324 -10.00 18.84 -6.72
C VAL A 324 -9.45 17.59 -7.40
N GLY A 325 -8.46 16.96 -6.76
CA GLY A 325 -7.73 15.85 -7.35
C GLY A 325 -7.83 14.54 -6.57
N GLY A 326 -7.27 13.47 -7.11
CA GLY A 326 -7.33 12.12 -6.55
C GLY A 326 -6.11 11.87 -5.68
N TYR A 327 -6.34 11.70 -4.38
CA TYR A 327 -5.32 11.40 -3.38
C TYR A 327 -5.07 9.90 -3.28
N SER A 328 -3.79 9.52 -3.29
CA SER A 328 -3.30 8.15 -3.22
C SER A 328 -2.07 8.04 -2.31
N GLY A 329 -1.59 6.82 -2.08
CA GLY A 329 -0.42 6.56 -1.23
C GLY A 329 -0.79 6.14 0.19
N LYS A 330 0.21 6.01 1.06
CA LYS A 330 0.09 5.37 2.38
C LYS A 330 -0.96 5.98 3.30
N ALA A 331 -1.22 7.28 3.21
CA ALA A 331 -2.28 7.93 4.00
C ALA A 331 -3.70 7.43 3.66
N VAL A 332 -3.89 6.79 2.50
CA VAL A 332 -5.17 6.22 2.07
C VAL A 332 -5.43 4.84 2.68
N LYS A 333 -4.38 4.10 3.08
CA LYS A 333 -4.47 2.74 3.61
C LYS A 333 -5.56 2.52 4.67
N PRO A 334 -5.62 3.30 5.78
CA PRO A 334 -6.64 3.07 6.81
C PRO A 334 -8.08 3.27 6.28
N ILE A 335 -8.28 4.12 5.28
CA ILE A 335 -9.59 4.35 4.67
C ILE A 335 -9.96 3.17 3.75
N ALA A 336 -9.00 2.67 2.98
CA ALA A 336 -9.18 1.48 2.15
C ALA A 336 -9.54 0.24 2.99
N LEU A 337 -8.77 -0.02 4.07
CA LEU A 337 -9.01 -1.13 4.99
C LEU A 337 -10.41 -1.06 5.61
N ARG A 338 -10.88 0.14 6.00
CA ARG A 338 -12.25 0.34 6.48
C ARG A 338 -13.28 -0.10 5.44
N PHE A 339 -13.23 0.41 4.21
CA PHE A 339 -14.23 0.06 3.19
C PHE A 339 -14.22 -1.43 2.85
N ILE A 340 -13.05 -2.07 2.82
CA ILE A 340 -12.92 -3.51 2.62
C ILE A 340 -13.58 -4.27 3.77
N HIS A 341 -13.27 -3.90 5.01
CA HIS A 341 -13.92 -4.47 6.19
C HIS A 341 -15.45 -4.32 6.13
N ASP A 342 -15.95 -3.11 5.85
CA ASP A 342 -17.38 -2.81 5.82
C ASP A 342 -18.10 -3.68 4.76
N MET A 343 -17.51 -3.85 3.58
CA MET A 343 -18.03 -4.78 2.56
C MET A 343 -17.97 -6.25 3.00
N LYS A 344 -16.88 -6.70 3.64
CA LYS A 344 -16.76 -8.09 4.10
C LYS A 344 -17.63 -8.38 5.33
N ALA A 345 -18.00 -7.37 6.11
CA ALA A 345 -18.96 -7.45 7.21
C ALA A 345 -20.43 -7.37 6.74
N CYS A 346 -20.68 -6.87 5.52
CA CYS A 346 -22.00 -6.82 4.93
C CYS A 346 -22.44 -8.22 4.45
N GLU A 347 -23.58 -8.71 4.96
CA GLU A 347 -24.07 -10.07 4.69
C GLU A 347 -24.17 -10.41 3.20
N ASN A 348 -24.59 -9.46 2.36
CA ASN A 348 -24.75 -9.65 0.92
C ASN A 348 -23.42 -9.60 0.14
N LEU A 349 -22.34 -9.10 0.76
CA LEU A 349 -21.03 -8.91 0.12
C LEU A 349 -19.91 -9.71 0.78
N LYS A 350 -20.14 -10.36 1.93
CA LYS A 350 -19.11 -11.09 2.69
C LYS A 350 -18.33 -12.13 1.87
N ASN A 351 -18.98 -12.71 0.87
CA ASN A 351 -18.40 -13.71 -0.03
C ASN A 351 -17.99 -13.13 -1.39
N ALA A 352 -18.21 -11.83 -1.65
CA ALA A 352 -17.77 -11.21 -2.89
C ALA A 352 -16.23 -11.21 -2.94
N PRO A 353 -15.61 -11.66 -4.04
CA PRO A 353 -14.17 -11.50 -4.25
C PRO A 353 -13.81 -10.02 -4.29
N ILE A 354 -12.75 -9.63 -3.57
CA ILE A 354 -12.29 -8.25 -3.51
C ILE A 354 -10.82 -8.15 -3.96
N SER A 355 -10.61 -7.34 -4.99
CA SER A 355 -9.31 -6.83 -5.39
C SER A 355 -9.00 -5.55 -4.61
N GLY A 356 -8.22 -5.66 -3.54
CA GLY A 356 -7.90 -4.58 -2.61
C GLY A 356 -6.78 -3.65 -3.10
N MET A 357 -6.92 -2.34 -2.89
CA MET A 357 -5.88 -1.36 -3.18
C MET A 357 -6.04 -0.08 -2.35
N GLY A 358 -4.93 0.65 -2.19
CA GLY A 358 -4.87 1.92 -1.48
C GLY A 358 -3.75 1.96 -0.46
N GLY A 359 -2.59 2.52 -0.83
CA GLY A 359 -1.49 2.76 0.12
C GLY A 359 -0.68 1.53 0.56
N ILE A 360 -0.68 0.45 -0.23
CA ILE A 360 0.16 -0.73 0.01
C ILE A 360 1.62 -0.42 -0.40
N GLU A 361 2.55 -0.34 0.56
CA GLU A 361 3.98 -0.09 0.31
C GLU A 361 4.86 -1.30 0.61
N THR A 362 4.40 -2.20 1.48
CA THR A 362 5.17 -3.33 2.00
C THR A 362 4.38 -4.63 1.99
N TRP A 363 5.07 -5.76 2.20
CA TRP A 363 4.43 -7.06 2.33
C TRP A 363 3.47 -7.13 3.53
N LYS A 364 3.73 -6.34 4.59
CA LYS A 364 2.86 -6.26 5.76
C LYS A 364 1.55 -5.57 5.43
N ASP A 365 1.62 -4.46 4.70
CA ASP A 365 0.42 -3.79 4.21
C ASP A 365 -0.41 -4.76 3.37
N ALA A 366 0.22 -5.51 2.46
CA ALA A 366 -0.45 -6.53 1.67
C ALA A 366 -1.12 -7.61 2.54
N ALA A 367 -0.41 -8.12 3.55
CA ALA A 367 -0.94 -9.11 4.49
C ALA A 367 -2.15 -8.57 5.29
N GLU A 368 -2.16 -7.29 5.65
CA GLU A 368 -3.32 -6.66 6.31
C GLU A 368 -4.57 -6.62 5.41
N PHE A 369 -4.41 -6.25 4.13
CA PHE A 369 -5.52 -6.29 3.17
C PHE A 369 -6.08 -7.71 3.01
N MET A 370 -5.19 -8.71 2.92
CA MET A 370 -5.60 -10.10 2.84
C MET A 370 -6.28 -10.58 4.11
N ALA A 371 -5.72 -10.24 5.28
CA ALA A 371 -6.33 -10.58 6.56
C ALA A 371 -7.73 -9.97 6.73
N LEU A 372 -8.03 -8.86 6.05
CA LEU A 372 -9.39 -8.29 5.96
C LEU A 372 -10.26 -8.88 4.85
N GLY A 373 -9.75 -9.84 4.07
CA GLY A 373 -10.52 -10.63 3.13
C GLY A 373 -10.26 -10.35 1.66
N CYS A 374 -9.28 -9.52 1.28
CA CYS A 374 -8.91 -9.39 -0.13
C CYS A 374 -8.18 -10.63 -0.64
N GLU A 375 -8.57 -11.12 -1.80
CA GLU A 375 -7.93 -12.26 -2.47
C GLU A 375 -6.89 -11.80 -3.49
N ASN A 376 -7.09 -10.61 -4.10
CA ASN A 376 -6.16 -9.98 -5.04
C ASN A 376 -5.78 -8.57 -4.55
N LEU A 377 -4.59 -8.08 -4.90
CA LEU A 377 -4.12 -6.75 -4.51
C LEU A 377 -3.62 -5.96 -5.72
N GLN A 378 -4.05 -4.71 -5.86
CA GLN A 378 -3.52 -3.81 -6.88
C GLN A 378 -2.68 -2.67 -6.28
N ILE A 379 -1.56 -2.32 -6.92
CA ILE A 379 -0.57 -1.37 -6.38
C ILE A 379 -0.19 -0.32 -7.44
N THR A 380 -0.14 0.95 -7.03
CA THR A 380 0.18 2.10 -7.92
C THR A 380 1.24 3.03 -7.32
N THR A 381 0.94 3.76 -6.23
CA THR A 381 1.81 4.85 -5.75
C THR A 381 3.20 4.37 -5.34
N SER A 382 3.29 3.18 -4.77
CA SER A 382 4.57 2.56 -4.40
C SER A 382 5.43 2.26 -5.63
N VAL A 383 4.80 1.85 -6.73
CA VAL A 383 5.50 1.65 -8.01
C VAL A 383 5.95 2.99 -8.61
N MET A 384 5.11 4.03 -8.57
CA MET A 384 5.49 5.38 -9.00
C MET A 384 6.70 5.89 -8.22
N GLN A 385 6.77 5.63 -6.92
CA GLN A 385 7.82 6.13 -6.05
C GLN A 385 9.11 5.28 -6.09
N TYR A 386 8.99 3.96 -6.21
CA TYR A 386 10.09 3.03 -5.95
C TYR A 386 10.46 2.12 -7.12
N GLY A 387 9.65 2.12 -8.19
CA GLY A 387 9.75 1.25 -9.36
C GLY A 387 9.15 -0.13 -9.15
N TYR A 388 9.07 -0.91 -10.23
CA TYR A 388 8.48 -2.26 -10.21
C TYR A 388 9.18 -3.25 -9.27
N ARG A 389 10.46 -3.01 -8.93
CA ARG A 389 11.30 -3.87 -8.07
C ARG A 389 10.77 -4.09 -6.66
N ILE A 390 9.79 -3.30 -6.20
CA ILE A 390 9.14 -3.54 -4.91
C ILE A 390 8.51 -4.94 -4.82
N ILE A 391 8.18 -5.54 -5.97
CA ILE A 391 7.63 -6.90 -6.07
C ILE A 391 8.50 -7.96 -5.40
N ASP A 392 9.83 -7.80 -5.45
CA ASP A 392 10.76 -8.74 -4.79
C ASP A 392 10.50 -8.80 -3.29
N ASP A 393 10.33 -7.64 -2.65
CA ASP A 393 10.14 -7.53 -1.20
C ASP A 393 8.71 -7.87 -0.79
N LEU A 394 7.72 -7.62 -1.67
CA LEU A 394 6.34 -8.06 -1.50
C LEU A 394 6.25 -9.59 -1.47
N ILE A 395 6.80 -10.27 -2.48
CA ILE A 395 6.79 -11.73 -2.61
C ILE A 395 7.62 -12.37 -1.50
N ASN A 396 8.87 -11.94 -1.33
CA ASN A 396 9.78 -12.55 -0.36
C ASN A 396 9.30 -12.31 1.08
N GLY A 397 8.87 -11.09 1.41
CA GLY A 397 8.34 -10.78 2.73
C GLY A 397 7.09 -11.58 3.07
N MET A 398 6.15 -11.73 2.12
CA MET A 398 4.96 -12.55 2.29
C MET A 398 5.31 -14.03 2.52
N LYS A 399 6.19 -14.62 1.70
CA LYS A 399 6.62 -16.03 1.87
C LYS A 399 7.26 -16.29 3.22
N LEU A 400 8.15 -15.41 3.66
CA LEU A 400 8.85 -15.56 4.94
C LEU A 400 7.90 -15.37 6.12
N TYR A 401 6.94 -14.45 6.03
CA TYR A 401 5.90 -14.30 7.03
C TYR A 401 5.07 -15.57 7.15
N LEU A 402 4.48 -16.06 6.06
CA LEU A 402 3.68 -17.28 6.05
C LEU A 402 4.46 -18.48 6.57
N SER A 403 5.72 -18.66 6.12
CA SER A 403 6.63 -19.71 6.61
C SER A 403 6.84 -19.63 8.12
N SER A 404 7.08 -18.42 8.66
CA SER A 404 7.34 -18.20 10.08
C SER A 404 6.13 -18.49 10.97
N GLN A 405 4.93 -18.34 10.42
CA GLN A 405 3.67 -18.63 11.11
C GLN A 405 3.19 -20.08 10.90
N GLY A 406 3.87 -20.85 10.03
CA GLY A 406 3.52 -22.24 9.72
C GLY A 406 2.39 -22.39 8.69
N TYR A 407 2.01 -21.33 7.98
CA TYR A 407 1.06 -21.39 6.87
C TYR A 407 1.73 -21.98 5.62
N LYS A 408 0.97 -22.74 4.84
CA LYS A 408 1.42 -23.36 3.58
C LYS A 408 0.99 -22.57 2.36
N ASN A 409 -0.12 -21.84 2.45
CA ASN A 409 -0.63 -21.04 1.35
C ASN A 409 -1.24 -19.73 1.85
N ILE A 410 -1.29 -18.75 0.95
CA ILE A 410 -1.78 -17.41 1.27
C ILE A 410 -3.28 -17.36 1.61
N SER A 411 -4.07 -18.32 1.13
CA SER A 411 -5.52 -18.36 1.40
C SER A 411 -5.84 -18.59 2.89
N GLU A 412 -4.92 -19.20 3.65
CA GLU A 412 -5.08 -19.45 5.09
C GLU A 412 -5.17 -18.16 5.93
N ILE A 413 -4.64 -17.04 5.43
CA ILE A 413 -4.73 -15.75 6.13
C ILE A 413 -5.91 -14.90 5.65
N VAL A 414 -6.55 -15.24 4.53
CA VAL A 414 -7.60 -14.39 3.94
C VAL A 414 -8.80 -14.31 4.87
N GLY A 415 -9.15 -13.09 5.29
CA GLY A 415 -10.28 -12.82 6.19
C GLY A 415 -10.05 -13.19 7.66
N SER A 416 -8.84 -13.66 8.02
CA SER A 416 -8.51 -14.09 9.40
C SER A 416 -8.64 -13.00 10.46
N ALA A 417 -8.59 -11.71 10.08
CA ALA A 417 -8.76 -10.59 11.00
C ALA A 417 -10.22 -10.16 11.19
N LEU A 418 -11.16 -10.58 10.33
CA LEU A 418 -12.56 -10.14 10.37
C LEU A 418 -13.23 -10.40 11.74
N PRO A 419 -13.08 -11.57 12.39
CA PRO A 419 -13.71 -11.81 13.69
C PRO A 419 -13.21 -10.90 14.82
N ASN A 420 -12.04 -10.28 14.65
CA ASN A 420 -11.42 -9.42 15.67
C ASN A 420 -11.85 -7.95 15.58
N ILE A 421 -12.58 -7.58 14.52
CA ILE A 421 -13.12 -6.23 14.34
C ILE A 421 -14.61 -6.31 14.65
N VAL A 422 -14.97 -5.79 15.81
CA VAL A 422 -16.34 -5.88 16.34
C VAL A 422 -16.95 -4.48 16.50
N PRO A 423 -18.29 -4.38 16.46
CA PRO A 423 -18.98 -3.16 16.82
C PRO A 423 -18.61 -2.63 18.21
N THR A 424 -18.71 -1.32 18.38
CA THR A 424 -18.28 -0.57 19.59
C THR A 424 -18.94 -1.04 20.90
N ASP A 425 -20.14 -1.64 20.82
CA ASP A 425 -20.88 -2.19 21.96
C ASP A 425 -20.36 -3.57 22.41
N LYS A 426 -19.56 -4.26 21.57
CA LYS A 426 -18.98 -5.58 21.88
C LYS A 426 -17.58 -5.52 22.51
N LEU A 427 -16.99 -4.33 22.63
CA LEU A 427 -15.70 -4.14 23.28
C LEU A 427 -15.85 -4.25 24.81
N ASP A 428 -14.89 -4.91 25.47
CA ASP A 428 -14.82 -4.99 26.94
C ASP A 428 -14.63 -3.59 27.55
N ARG A 429 -15.64 -3.16 28.32
CA ARG A 429 -15.71 -1.87 29.03
C ARG A 429 -15.56 -2.01 30.54
N ASP A 430 -15.50 -3.23 31.06
CA ASP A 430 -15.46 -3.53 32.50
C ASP A 430 -14.03 -3.69 33.03
N SER A 431 -13.04 -3.69 32.14
CA SER A 431 -11.62 -3.70 32.48
C SER A 431 -10.84 -2.47 31.98
N ILE A 432 -9.72 -2.18 32.63
CA ILE A 432 -8.75 -1.15 32.24
C ILE A 432 -7.42 -1.82 31.94
N CYS A 433 -6.78 -1.41 30.84
CA CYS A 433 -5.38 -1.74 30.55
C CYS A 433 -4.49 -0.56 30.93
N TYR A 434 -3.76 -0.66 32.04
CA TYR A 434 -2.82 0.38 32.45
C TYR A 434 -1.53 0.32 31.61
N PRO A 435 -0.88 1.46 31.31
CA PRO A 435 0.41 1.46 30.63
C PRO A 435 1.51 0.91 31.55
N ARG A 436 2.44 0.15 30.96
CA ARG A 436 3.64 -0.36 31.61
C ARG A 436 4.86 0.38 31.07
N PHE A 437 5.70 0.89 31.97
CA PHE A 437 6.91 1.63 31.63
C PHE A 437 8.14 0.74 31.78
N ASP A 438 8.85 0.50 30.68
CA ASP A 438 10.16 -0.14 30.68
C ASP A 438 11.22 0.91 31.03
N ARG A 439 11.72 0.86 32.27
CA ARG A 439 12.72 1.81 32.79
C ARG A 439 14.09 1.65 32.13
N GLN A 440 14.40 0.50 31.51
CA GLN A 440 15.68 0.29 30.83
C GLN A 440 15.68 0.90 29.43
N LYS A 441 14.52 0.88 28.76
CA LYS A 441 14.32 1.55 27.44
C LYS A 441 13.93 3.02 27.55
N CYS A 442 13.58 3.51 28.74
CA CYS A 442 13.13 4.89 28.88
C CYS A 442 14.32 5.86 28.78
N ILE A 443 14.21 6.84 27.87
CA ILE A 443 15.23 7.88 27.66
C ILE A 443 14.94 9.19 28.43
N GLY A 444 13.94 9.20 29.32
CA GLY A 444 13.64 10.36 30.16
C GLY A 444 13.13 11.61 29.42
N CYS A 445 12.65 11.47 28.17
CA CYS A 445 12.25 12.60 27.33
C CYS A 445 10.97 13.32 27.78
N GLY A 446 10.15 12.70 28.63
CA GLY A 446 8.92 13.31 29.16
C GLY A 446 7.74 13.41 28.18
N ARG A 447 7.84 12.92 26.94
CA ARG A 447 6.72 12.99 25.96
C ARG A 447 5.43 12.32 26.46
N CYS A 448 5.55 11.17 27.11
CA CYS A 448 4.41 10.47 27.72
C CYS A 448 3.73 11.30 28.81
N TYR A 449 4.52 12.03 29.62
CA TYR A 449 4.00 12.98 30.60
C TYR A 449 3.26 14.12 29.90
N LEU A 450 3.90 14.83 28.95
CA LEU A 450 3.28 15.95 28.24
C LEU A 450 1.95 15.56 27.59
N SER A 451 1.93 14.46 26.84
CA SER A 451 0.69 13.99 26.19
C SER A 451 -0.39 13.59 27.19
N CYS A 452 -0.02 13.02 28.35
CA CYS A 452 -1.00 12.71 29.38
C CYS A 452 -1.48 13.96 30.13
N TYR A 453 -0.61 14.94 30.34
CA TYR A 453 -0.89 16.15 31.08
C TYR A 453 -1.75 17.13 30.26
N ASP A 454 -1.38 17.39 29.01
CA ASP A 454 -2.06 18.39 28.16
C ASP A 454 -3.17 17.77 27.28
N GLY A 455 -3.03 16.49 26.92
CA GLY A 455 -3.94 15.79 26.00
C GLY A 455 -4.64 14.56 26.59
N GLY A 456 -4.60 14.40 27.92
CA GLY A 456 -5.12 13.22 28.59
C GLY A 456 -5.69 13.52 29.97
N HIS A 457 -5.25 12.75 30.98
CA HIS A 457 -5.88 12.68 32.30
C HIS A 457 -4.93 13.06 33.45
N GLN A 458 -3.81 13.74 33.15
CA GLN A 458 -2.81 14.19 34.14
C GLN A 458 -2.36 13.04 35.08
N ALA A 459 -2.30 11.84 34.52
CA ALA A 459 -2.11 10.59 35.25
C ALA A 459 -0.64 10.13 35.27
N ILE A 460 0.27 10.96 34.78
CA ILE A 460 1.71 10.69 34.82
C ILE A 460 2.36 11.89 35.51
N LYS A 461 3.29 11.62 36.43
CA LYS A 461 4.28 12.60 36.92
C LYS A 461 5.65 12.24 36.39
N VAL A 462 6.58 13.18 36.40
CA VAL A 462 7.99 12.91 36.10
C VAL A 462 8.78 13.02 37.38
N ASP A 463 9.55 11.98 37.69
CA ASP A 463 10.52 12.02 38.78
C ASP A 463 11.58 13.09 38.50
N ILE A 464 11.78 14.01 39.45
CA ILE A 464 12.65 15.18 39.24
C ILE A 464 14.12 14.80 39.03
N ASN A 465 14.58 13.72 39.66
CA ASN A 465 15.99 13.31 39.64
C ASN A 465 16.29 12.39 38.46
N THR A 466 15.45 11.39 38.25
CA THR A 466 15.66 10.34 37.23
C THR A 466 15.01 10.66 35.89
N ARG A 467 14.13 11.68 35.84
CA ARG A 467 13.31 12.03 34.66
C ARG A 467 12.39 10.89 34.19
N MET A 468 12.18 9.88 35.03
CA MET A 468 11.35 8.72 34.70
C MET A 468 9.86 9.03 34.95
N PRO A 469 8.96 8.51 34.10
CA PRO A 469 7.53 8.64 34.33
C PRO A 469 7.09 7.80 35.54
N ILE A 470 6.21 8.38 36.36
CA ILE A 470 5.53 7.76 37.49
C ILE A 470 4.03 7.80 37.19
N LEU A 471 3.39 6.62 37.13
CA LEU A 471 1.96 6.51 36.90
C LEU A 471 1.17 6.82 38.18
N LEU A 472 0.21 7.72 38.09
CA LEU A 472 -0.83 7.96 39.08
C LEU A 472 -2.04 7.10 38.72
N VAL A 473 -2.13 5.93 39.34
CA VAL A 473 -3.10 4.88 38.96
C VAL A 473 -4.55 5.36 39.11
N ASP A 474 -4.81 6.15 40.15
CA ASP A 474 -6.12 6.76 40.47
C ASP A 474 -6.65 7.69 39.37
N LYS A 475 -5.76 8.27 38.57
CA LYS A 475 -6.13 9.17 37.46
C LYS A 475 -6.09 8.50 36.10
N CYS A 476 -5.41 7.36 35.98
CA CYS A 476 -5.20 6.74 34.68
C CYS A 476 -6.44 5.99 34.22
N VAL A 477 -6.94 6.34 33.03
CA VAL A 477 -8.09 5.64 32.41
C VAL A 477 -7.66 4.57 31.39
N GLY A 478 -6.35 4.33 31.24
CA GLY A 478 -5.83 3.34 30.30
C GLY A 478 -5.99 3.70 28.81
N CYS A 479 -6.07 4.98 28.44
CA CYS A 479 -6.23 5.41 27.04
C CYS A 479 -5.03 5.07 26.13
N GLN A 480 -3.90 4.65 26.69
CA GLN A 480 -2.65 4.28 25.99
C GLN A 480 -2.01 5.37 25.11
N LEU A 481 -2.48 6.63 25.15
CA LEU A 481 -1.86 7.74 24.42
C LEU A 481 -0.35 7.87 24.71
N CYS A 482 0.05 7.63 25.95
CA CYS A 482 1.45 7.62 26.36
C CYS A 482 2.32 6.55 25.67
N SER A 483 1.73 5.40 25.31
CA SER A 483 2.36 4.36 24.49
C SER A 483 2.50 4.81 23.04
N THR A 484 1.43 5.34 22.46
CA THR A 484 1.38 5.85 21.07
C THR A 484 2.45 6.91 20.78
N VAL A 485 2.72 7.81 21.72
CA VAL A 485 3.68 8.92 21.52
C VAL A 485 5.11 8.61 21.94
N CYS A 486 5.39 7.42 22.50
CA CYS A 486 6.70 7.09 23.05
C CYS A 486 7.70 6.79 21.92
N PRO A 487 8.71 7.65 21.67
CA PRO A 487 9.64 7.45 20.56
C PRO A 487 10.57 6.24 20.78
N ALA A 488 10.86 5.92 22.04
CA ALA A 488 11.73 4.83 22.44
C ALA A 488 11.01 3.48 22.53
N ARG A 489 9.69 3.43 22.28
CA ARG A 489 8.85 2.24 22.50
C ARG A 489 9.04 1.63 23.91
N ALA A 490 9.22 2.50 24.90
CA ALA A 490 9.44 2.16 26.31
C ALA A 490 8.16 2.11 27.14
N VAL A 491 7.00 2.36 26.50
CA VAL A 491 5.69 2.31 27.12
C VAL A 491 4.85 1.34 26.32
N GLU A 492 4.35 0.30 26.98
CA GLU A 492 3.61 -0.80 26.38
C GLU A 492 2.28 -1.00 27.12
N PRO A 493 1.24 -1.57 26.49
CA PRO A 493 0.06 -2.03 27.20
C PRO A 493 0.44 -3.03 28.31
N GLY A 494 -0.02 -2.77 29.53
CA GLY A 494 0.16 -3.66 30.67
C GLY A 494 -0.90 -4.77 30.70
N LYS A 495 -1.07 -5.37 31.88
CA LYS A 495 -2.17 -6.33 32.10
C LYS A 495 -3.49 -5.58 32.26
N ARG A 496 -4.56 -6.11 31.68
CA ARG A 496 -5.93 -5.67 31.97
C ARG A 496 -6.31 -6.06 33.40
N VAL A 497 -6.94 -5.15 34.12
CA VAL A 497 -7.52 -5.36 35.46
C VAL A 497 -8.98 -4.93 35.47
N LYS A 498 -9.81 -5.55 36.30
CA LYS A 498 -11.21 -5.13 36.47
C LYS A 498 -11.27 -3.73 37.08
N LYS A 499 -12.24 -2.93 36.63
CA LYS A 499 -12.52 -1.58 37.14
C LYS A 499 -13.00 -1.60 38.58
#